data_AF-A0A497QF99-F1
#
_entry.id   AF-A0A497QF99-F1
#
_cell.length_a   1.000
_cell.length_b   1.000
_cell.length_c   1.000
_cell.angle_alpha   90.00
_cell.angle_beta   90.00
_cell.angle_gamma   90.00
#
_symmetry.space_group_name_H-M   'P 1'
#
loop_
_entity.id
_entity.type
_entity.pdbx_description
1 polymer ?
#
loop_
_entity_poly.entity_id
_entity_poly.type
_entity_poly.pdbx_seq_one_letter_code
_entity_poly.pdbx_strand_id
1 'polypeptide(L)' 'MVILGPSGVGKTTLLNMIGGIDLPTEGEVIVDDELITSYNLEALNAYRRNDVE' A
#
# COMPACT_ATOMS: atom_id res chain seq x y z
N MET A 1 7.35 -5.84 11.51
CA MET A 1 6.51 -4.88 12.27
C MET A 1 5.13 -5.50 12.48
N VAL A 2 4.45 -5.25 13.60
CA VAL A 2 3.08 -5.76 13.85
C VAL A 2 2.17 -4.57 14.13
N ILE A 3 1.07 -4.44 13.38
CA ILE A 3 0.04 -3.41 13.59
C ILE A 3 -1.08 -4.01 14.46
N LEU A 4 -1.25 -3.50 15.68
CA LEU A 4 -2.26 -3.95 16.64
C LEU A 4 -3.40 -2.94 16.74
N GLY A 5 -4.63 -3.42 16.96
CA GLY A 5 -5.80 -2.56 17.21
C GLY A 5 -7.14 -3.32 17.17
N PRO A 6 -8.24 -2.70 17.61
CA PRO A 6 -9.58 -3.30 17.59
C PRO A 6 -10.08 -3.60 16.16
N SER A 7 -11.04 -4.51 16.02
CA SER A 7 -11.64 -4.82 14.71
C SER A 7 -12.29 -3.57 14.10
N GLY A 8 -12.16 -3.38 12.79
CA GLY A 8 -12.78 -2.25 12.07
C GLY A 8 -12.01 -0.93 12.09
N VAL A 9 -10.88 -0.81 12.79
CA VAL A 9 -10.07 0.44 12.83
C VAL A 9 -9.28 0.73 11.53
N GLY A 10 -9.45 -0.08 10.49
CA GLY A 10 -8.80 0.14 9.19
C GLY A 10 -7.40 -0.48 9.02
N LYS A 11 -6.99 -1.42 9.88
CA LYS A 11 -5.67 -2.09 9.75
C LYS A 11 -5.47 -2.77 8.39
N THR A 12 -6.46 -3.52 7.92
CA THR A 12 -6.42 -4.17 6.61
C THR A 12 -6.36 -3.14 5.49
N THR A 13 -7.15 -2.07 5.60
CA THR A 13 -7.14 -0.96 4.63
C THR A 13 -5.76 -0.31 4.54
N LEU A 14 -5.12 -0.03 5.68
CA LEU A 14 -3.77 0.51 5.72
C LEU A 14 -2.73 -0.44 5.10
N LEU A 15 -2.78 -1.73 5.45
CA LEU A 15 -1.89 -2.74 4.89
C LEU A 15 -2.08 -2.89 3.37
N ASN A 16 -3.31 -2.85 2.89
CA ASN A 16 -3.61 -2.88 1.46
C ASN A 16 -3.06 -1.65 0.74
N MET A 17 -3.13 -0.47 1.34
CA MET A 17 -2.57 0.76 0.76
C MET A 17 -1.04 0.71 0.68
N ILE A 18 -0.38 0.21 1.72
CA ILE A 18 1.07 0.02 1.72
C ILE A 18 1.47 -1.02 0.66
N GLY A 19 0.74 -2.12 0.55
CA GLY A 19 0.96 -3.13 -0.50
C GLY A 19 0.52 -2.71 -1.90
N GLY A 20 0.06 -1.46 -2.08
CA GLY A 20 -0.39 -0.93 -3.37
C GLY A 20 -1.60 -1.67 -3.93
N ILE A 21 -2.35 -2.43 -3.14
CA ILE A 21 -3.59 -3.13 -3.52
C ILE A 21 -4.73 -2.14 -3.65
N ASP A 22 -4.86 -1.28 -2.64
CA ASP A 22 -5.80 -0.15 -2.61
C ASP A 22 -5.01 1.17 -2.71
N LEU A 23 -5.64 2.21 -3.25
CA LEU A 23 -5.07 3.57 -3.25
C LEU A 23 -5.84 4.46 -2.27
N PRO A 24 -5.17 5.40 -1.60
CA PRO A 24 -5.86 6.36 -0.77
C PRO A 24 -6.75 7.26 -1.64
N THR A 25 -7.87 7.71 -1.08
CA THR A 25 -8.73 8.68 -1.76
C THR A 25 -8.03 10.04 -1.88
N GLU A 26 -7.22 10.40 -0.87
CA GLU A 26 -6.43 11.62 -0.82
C GLU A 26 -5.10 11.36 -0.12
N GLY A 27 -4.07 12.13 -0.47
CA GLY A 27 -2.73 11.99 0.09
C GLY A 27 -1.82 11.09 -0.72
N GLU A 28 -0.66 10.78 -0.14
CA GLU A 28 0.45 10.14 -0.83
C GLU A 28 1.00 8.97 -0.01
N VAL A 29 1.43 7.91 -0.70
CA VAL A 29 2.12 6.77 -0.11
C VAL A 29 3.48 6.70 -0.76
N ILE A 30 4.52 6.75 0.07
CA ILE A 30 5.91 6.71 -0.34
C ILE A 30 6.54 5.48 0.32
N VAL A 31 7.08 4.58 -0.49
CA VAL A 31 7.74 3.35 -0.03
C VAL A 31 9.10 3.29 -0.69
N ASP A 32 10.17 3.13 0.08
CA ASP A 32 11.56 3.12 -0.42
C ASP A 32 11.88 4.32 -1.34
N ASP A 33 11.44 5.52 -0.91
CA ASP A 33 11.55 6.79 -1.66
C ASP A 33 10.77 6.85 -2.98
N GLU A 34 9.93 5.84 -3.27
CA GLU A 34 9.06 5.80 -4.45
C GLU A 34 7.63 6.24 -4.13
N LEU A 35 7.10 7.21 -4.87
CA LEU A 35 5.71 7.69 -4.75
C LEU A 35 4.73 6.75 -5.45
N ILE A 36 4.36 5.65 -4.78
CA ILE A 36 3.53 4.59 -5.37
C ILE A 36 2.10 5.03 -5.69
N THR A 37 1.59 6.10 -5.07
CA THR A 37 0.28 6.67 -5.40
C THR A 37 0.22 7.29 -6.81
N SER A 38 1.36 7.60 -7.39
CA SER A 38 1.47 8.11 -8.77
C SER A 38 1.59 7.01 -9.83
N TYR A 39 1.66 5.74 -9.40
CA TYR A 39 1.91 4.61 -10.30
C TYR A 39 0.73 4.32 -11.20
N ASN A 40 1.03 4.01 -12.46
CA ASN A 40 0.07 3.41 -13.37
C ASN A 40 -0.12 1.91 -13.04
N LEU A 41 -1.06 1.26 -13.73
CA LEU A 41 -1.39 -0.13 -13.48
C LEU A 41 -0.20 -1.09 -13.67
N GLU A 42 0.66 -0.85 -14.66
CA GLU A 42 1.84 -1.69 -14.91
C GLU A 42 2.87 -1.56 -13.78
N ALA A 43 3.13 -0.33 -13.33
CA ALA A 43 4.03 -0.04 -12.22
C ALA A 43 3.50 -0.61 -10.89
N LEU A 44 2.20 -0.46 -10.60
CA LEU A 44 1.58 -1.08 -9.42
C LEU A 44 1.67 -2.60 -9.45
N ASN A 45 1.47 -3.22 -10.62
CA ASN A 45 1.62 -4.66 -10.76
C ASN A 45 3.07 -5.11 -10.57
N ALA A 46 4.06 -4.31 -10.99
CA ALA A 46 5.47 -4.59 -10.73
C ALA A 46 5.79 -4.48 -9.23
N TYR A 47 5.34 -3.40 -8.59
CA TYR A 47 5.47 -3.18 -7.15
C TYR A 47 4.91 -4.35 -6.33
N ARG A 48 3.65 -4.76 -6.59
CA ARG A 48 2.97 -5.87 -5.90
C ARG A 48 3.68 -7.22 -6.00
N ARG A 49 4.50 -7.44 -7.04
CA ARG A 49 5.24 -8.69 -7.24
C ARG A 49 6.50 -8.79 -6.40
N ASN A 50 7.08 -7.65 -6.00
CA ASN A 50 8.33 -7.62 -5.24
C ASN A 50 8.14 -7.85 -3.73
N ASP A 51 6.91 -7.72 -3.21
CA ASP A 51 6.58 -7.97 -1.79
C ASP A 51 6.37 -9.47 -1.47
N VAL A 52 6.40 -10.34 -2.48
CA VAL A 52 6.17 -11.80 -2.34
C VAL A 52 7.41 -12.58 -2.78
N GLU A 53 8.51 -12.44 -2.04
CA GLU A 53 9.62 -13.42 -2.01
C GLU A 53 9.96 -13.81 -0.57
#